data_AF-A0A2N7Q9J7-F1
#
_entry.id   AF-A0A2N7Q9J7-F1
#
_cell.length_a   1.000
_cell.length_b   1.000
_cell.length_c   1.000
_cell.angle_alpha   90.00
_cell.angle_beta   90.00
_cell.angle_gamma   90.00
#
_symmetry.space_group_name_H-M   'P 1'
#
loop_
_entity.id
_entity.type
_entity.pdbx_description
1 polymer ?
#
loop_
_entity_poly.entity_id
_entity_poly.type
_entity_poly.pdbx_seq_one_letter_code
_entity_poly.pdbx_strand_id
1 'polypeptide(L)'
;FPQPLIWNGEILKVPHMGWNKVKWIREHPVFKGLDPDFEYYFVHSYFGIPENKEIICGITFYGINFVSAIAYKNLVAVQFHPEKSGKPGLQILRQFCEWNP
;
A
#
# COMPACT_ATOMS: atom_id res chain seq x y z
N PHE A 1 -9.97 5.46 9.43
CA PHE A 1 -9.19 6.62 9.94
C PHE A 1 -9.91 7.23 11.14
N PRO A 2 -9.22 7.84 12.12
CA PRO A 2 -9.87 8.67 13.14
C PRO A 2 -10.58 9.86 12.47
N GLN A 3 -11.66 10.36 13.07
CA GLN A 3 -12.34 11.57 12.62
C GLN A 3 -12.42 12.60 13.76
N PRO A 4 -11.92 13.84 13.56
CA PRO A 4 -11.25 14.32 12.35
C PRO A 4 -9.84 13.73 12.20
N LEU A 5 -9.43 13.46 10.96
CA LEU A 5 -8.04 13.17 10.62
C LEU A 5 -7.34 14.49 10.30
N ILE A 6 -6.37 14.90 11.12
CA ILE A 6 -5.70 16.20 10.98
C ILE A 6 -4.23 15.98 10.66
N TRP A 7 -3.71 16.73 9.69
CA TRP A 7 -2.28 16.76 9.37
C TRP A 7 -1.86 18.18 8.97
N ASN A 8 -0.74 18.67 9.51
CA ASN A 8 -0.24 20.03 9.26
C ASN A 8 -1.27 21.16 9.44
N GLY A 9 -2.21 20.99 10.40
CA GLY A 9 -3.26 21.97 10.66
C GLY A 9 -4.48 21.88 9.72
N GLU A 10 -4.48 20.94 8.77
CA GLU A 10 -5.58 20.72 7.84
C GLU A 10 -6.35 19.43 8.15
N ILE A 11 -7.66 19.46 7.92
CA ILE A 11 -8.49 18.26 7.99
C ILE A 11 -8.35 17.49 6.67
N LEU A 12 -7.78 16.29 6.75
CA LEU A 12 -7.70 15.38 5.61
C LEU A 12 -9.06 14.74 5.36
N LYS A 13 -9.41 14.59 4.07
CA LYS A 13 -10.67 13.97 3.65
C LYS A 13 -10.64 12.46 3.91
N VAL A 14 -11.77 11.91 4.33
CA VAL A 14 -12.00 10.47 4.40
C VAL A 14 -13.18 10.16 3.46
N PRO A 15 -13.05 9.30 2.44
CA PRO A 15 -11.95 8.33 2.23
C PRO A 15 -10.61 8.98 1.84
N HIS A 16 -9.51 8.29 2.18
CA HIS A 16 -8.22 8.50 1.53
C HIS A 16 -8.39 8.12 0.05
N MET A 17 -8.31 9.11 -0.84
CA MET A 17 -8.56 8.94 -2.26
C MET A 17 -7.55 9.72 -3.09
N GLY A 18 -6.84 9.04 -3.99
CA GLY A 18 -5.84 9.65 -4.85
C GLY A 18 -4.56 8.83 -4.94
N TRP A 19 -3.52 9.46 -5.48
CA TRP A 19 -2.20 8.89 -5.64
C TRP A 19 -1.39 9.10 -4.35
N ASN A 20 -0.73 8.05 -3.86
CA ASN A 20 0.11 8.12 -2.67
C ASN A 20 1.25 7.10 -2.74
N LYS A 21 2.34 7.37 -2.01
CA LYS A 21 3.53 6.51 -1.97
C LYS A 21 3.36 5.33 -1.01
N VAL A 22 4.12 4.28 -1.27
CA VAL A 22 4.27 3.15 -0.36
C VAL A 22 5.72 3.08 0.09
N LYS A 23 5.95 3.15 1.39
CA LYS A 23 7.24 2.81 1.99
C LYS A 23 7.32 1.30 2.12
N TRP A 24 8.10 0.66 1.25
CA TRP A 24 8.41 -0.76 1.31
C TRP A 24 9.41 -1.03 2.45
N ILE A 25 9.02 -1.85 3.42
CA ILE A 25 9.80 -2.12 4.64
C ILE A 25 10.26 -3.58 4.76
N ARG A 26 9.78 -4.46 3.89
CA ARG A 26 10.19 -5.86 3.83
C ARG A 26 10.29 -6.29 2.38
N GLU A 27 11.36 -7.00 2.06
CA GLU A 27 11.56 -7.55 0.72
C GLU A 27 10.54 -8.65 0.41
N HIS A 28 10.03 -8.65 -0.81
CA HIS A 28 9.18 -9.69 -1.35
C HIS A 28 9.34 -9.73 -2.88
N PRO A 29 9.37 -10.90 -3.54
CA PRO A 29 9.54 -10.99 -5.00
C PRO A 29 8.55 -10.11 -5.78
N VAL A 30 7.28 -10.06 -5.33
CA VAL A 30 6.22 -9.24 -5.96
C VAL A 30 6.45 -7.73 -5.86
N PHE A 31 7.28 -7.26 -4.92
CA PHE A 31 7.58 -5.84 -4.70
C PHE A 31 9.04 -5.47 -5.00
N LYS A 32 9.79 -6.38 -5.61
CA LYS A 32 11.23 -6.19 -5.87
C LYS A 32 11.44 -5.11 -6.94
N GLY A 33 12.44 -4.25 -6.73
CA GLY A 33 12.88 -3.27 -7.74
C GLY A 33 11.83 -2.23 -8.12
N LEU A 34 10.86 -1.97 -7.24
CA LEU A 34 9.93 -0.85 -7.40
C LEU A 34 10.65 0.46 -7.06
N ASP A 35 10.44 1.49 -7.88
CA ASP A 35 10.94 2.82 -7.62
C ASP A 35 10.30 3.39 -6.33
N PRO A 36 11.09 3.86 -5.34
CA PRO A 36 10.56 4.46 -4.13
C PRO A 36 9.67 5.69 -4.36
N ASP A 37 9.79 6.36 -5.50
CA ASP A 37 8.98 7.51 -5.87
C ASP A 37 7.68 7.16 -6.58
N PHE A 38 7.43 5.87 -6.85
CA PHE A 38 6.15 5.45 -7.40
C PHE A 38 4.98 5.72 -6.46
N GLU A 39 3.91 6.20 -7.07
CA GLU A 39 2.63 6.41 -6.42
C GLU A 39 1.60 5.40 -6.94
N TYR A 40 0.70 5.01 -6.05
CA TYR A 40 -0.36 4.05 -6.32
C TYR A 40 -1.72 4.68 -6.01
N TYR A 41 -2.75 4.22 -6.69
CA TYR A 41 -4.09 4.75 -6.54
C TYR A 41 -4.82 4.10 -5.37
N PHE A 42 -5.18 4.90 -4.37
CA PHE A 42 -5.96 4.51 -3.20
C PHE A 42 -7.38 5.07 -3.27
N VAL A 43 -8.35 4.32 -2.73
CA VAL A 43 -9.71 4.78 -2.46
C VAL A 43 -10.32 3.95 -1.31
N HIS A 44 -10.16 4.40 -0.06
CA HIS A 44 -10.60 3.65 1.12
C HIS A 44 -10.82 4.52 2.36
N SER A 45 -11.75 4.12 3.23
CA SER A 45 -11.98 4.77 4.56
C SER A 45 -11.41 3.98 5.74
N TYR A 46 -11.21 2.67 5.53
CA TYR A 46 -10.73 1.70 6.51
C TYR A 46 -9.43 1.06 6.02
N PHE A 47 -8.62 0.59 6.93
CA PHE A 47 -7.39 -0.16 6.62
C PHE A 47 -7.23 -1.28 7.65
N GLY A 48 -6.53 -2.34 7.26
CA GLY A 48 -6.26 -3.47 8.14
C GLY A 48 -5.20 -3.15 9.19
N ILE A 49 -5.38 -3.69 10.40
CA ILE A 49 -4.35 -3.70 11.44
C ILE A 49 -3.99 -5.17 11.69
N PRO A 50 -2.96 -5.71 11.03
CA PRO A 50 -2.53 -7.09 11.26
C PRO A 50 -2.06 -7.28 12.70
N GLU A 51 -2.44 -8.39 13.32
CA GLU A 51 -1.90 -8.81 14.62
C GLU A 51 -0.42 -9.20 14.48
N ASN A 52 -0.11 -10.05 13.49
CA ASN A 52 1.25 -10.41 13.15
C ASN A 52 1.91 -9.30 12.32
N LYS A 53 2.92 -8.62 12.87
CA LYS A 53 3.63 -7.53 12.18
C LYS A 53 4.64 -8.03 11.13
N GLU A 54 5.08 -9.28 11.21
CA GLU A 54 6.05 -9.88 10.29
C GLU A 54 5.53 -10.02 8.85
N ILE A 55 4.21 -9.97 8.67
CA ILE A 55 3.59 -10.07 7.33
C ILE A 55 3.58 -8.74 6.58
N ILE A 56 3.90 -7.62 7.24
CA ILE A 56 3.81 -6.29 6.65
C ILE A 56 4.95 -6.10 5.65
N CYS A 57 4.60 -5.67 4.44
CA CYS A 57 5.55 -5.34 3.37
C CYS A 57 5.61 -3.84 3.09
N GLY A 58 4.47 -3.15 3.17
CA GLY A 58 4.35 -1.75 2.77
C GLY A 58 3.52 -0.94 3.76
N ILE A 59 3.99 0.27 4.03
CA ILE A 59 3.32 1.27 4.87
C ILE A 59 3.08 2.53 4.03
N THR A 60 1.90 3.12 4.15
CA THR A 60 1.57 4.40 3.53
C THR A 60 1.22 5.42 4.60
N PHE A 61 1.62 6.67 4.38
CA PHE A 61 1.28 7.78 5.25
C PHE A 61 0.14 8.60 4.66
N TYR A 62 -0.93 8.80 5.43
CA TYR A 62 -2.02 9.72 5.12
C TYR A 62 -2.53 10.32 6.44
N GLY A 63 -1.82 11.34 6.95
CA GLY A 63 -1.97 11.90 8.30
C GLY A 63 -1.55 10.97 9.44
N ILE A 64 -1.71 9.66 9.24
CA ILE A 64 -1.19 8.57 10.06
C ILE A 64 -0.57 7.50 9.16
N ASN A 65 0.28 6.65 9.72
CA ASN A 65 0.77 5.46 9.03
C ASN A 65 -0.27 4.34 9.06
N PHE A 66 -0.47 3.67 7.93
CA PHE A 66 -1.29 2.47 7.84
C PHE A 66 -0.63 1.40 6.96
N VAL A 67 -1.02 0.14 7.15
CA VAL A 67 -0.53 -0.98 6.36
C VAL A 67 -1.17 -0.96 4.98
N SER A 68 -0.35 -0.85 3.93
CA SER A 68 -0.80 -0.78 2.54
C SER A 68 -0.39 -1.97 1.69
N ALA A 69 0.50 -2.83 2.19
CA ALA A 69 0.82 -4.12 1.57
C ALA A 69 1.25 -5.17 2.61
N ILE A 70 0.79 -6.41 2.41
CA ILE A 70 1.17 -7.57 3.22
C ILE A 70 1.54 -8.76 2.32
N ALA A 71 2.33 -9.68 2.87
CA ALA A 71 2.55 -10.99 2.28
C ALA A 71 2.73 -12.08 3.36
N TYR A 72 2.11 -13.25 3.16
CA TYR A 72 2.22 -14.38 4.07
C TYR A 72 2.12 -15.69 3.29
N LYS A 73 3.19 -16.49 3.29
CA LYS A 73 3.30 -17.69 2.45
C LYS A 73 2.99 -17.35 0.99
N ASN A 74 1.96 -17.96 0.42
CA ASN A 74 1.50 -17.75 -0.95
C ASN A 74 0.49 -16.58 -1.10
N LEU A 75 0.18 -15.85 -0.03
CA LEU A 75 -0.73 -14.72 -0.05
C LEU A 75 0.03 -13.39 -0.21
N VAL A 76 -0.44 -12.55 -1.14
CA VAL A 76 -0.06 -11.15 -1.27
C VAL A 76 -1.33 -10.32 -1.34
N ALA A 77 -1.38 -9.23 -0.57
CA ALA A 77 -2.49 -8.29 -0.63
C ALA A 77 -2.00 -6.85 -0.53
N VAL A 78 -2.67 -5.97 -1.25
CA VAL A 78 -2.39 -4.52 -1.28
C VAL A 78 -3.67 -3.74 -1.05
N GLN A 79 -3.56 -2.59 -0.38
CA GLN A 79 -4.70 -1.71 -0.10
C GLN A 79 -5.01 -0.75 -1.27
N PHE A 80 -4.00 -0.42 -2.07
CA PHE A 80 -4.16 0.33 -3.31
C PHE A 80 -4.64 -0.60 -4.44
N HIS A 81 -5.04 0.01 -5.55
CA HIS A 81 -5.53 -0.69 -6.74
C HIS A 81 -4.42 -0.79 -7.80
N PRO A 82 -3.67 -1.91 -7.88
CA PRO A 82 -2.58 -2.02 -8.84
C PRO A 82 -3.07 -1.90 -10.29
N GLU A 83 -4.28 -2.37 -10.61
CA GLU A 83 -4.93 -2.23 -11.91
C GLU A 83 -5.30 -0.77 -12.27
N LYS A 84 -5.37 0.12 -11.28
CA LYS A 84 -5.63 1.56 -11.46
C LYS A 84 -4.37 2.42 -11.31
N SER A 85 -3.22 1.81 -11.01
CA SER A 85 -1.98 2.52 -10.65
C SER A 85 -0.99 2.66 -11.81
N GLY A 86 -1.45 2.56 -13.07
CA GLY A 86 -0.60 2.77 -14.25
C GLY A 86 0.62 1.84 -14.32
N LYS A 87 1.78 2.38 -14.73
CA LYS A 87 3.03 1.61 -14.88
C LYS A 87 3.49 0.94 -13.58
N PRO A 88 3.54 1.62 -12.41
CA PRO A 88 3.87 0.98 -11.13
C PRO A 88 2.98 -0.21 -10.80
N GLY A 89 1.68 -0.06 -11.02
CA GLY A 89 0.70 -1.11 -10.77
C GLY A 89 0.85 -2.32 -11.69
N LEU A 90 1.07 -2.08 -12.99
CA LEU A 90 1.33 -3.13 -13.97
C LEU A 90 2.62 -3.91 -13.66
N GLN A 91 3.66 -3.26 -13.16
CA GLN A 91 4.88 -3.94 -12.72
C GLN A 91 4.59 -4.91 -11.57
N ILE A 92 3.80 -4.50 -10.56
CA ILE A 92 3.39 -5.37 -9.46
C ILE A 92 2.58 -6.56 -9.97
N LEU A 93 1.59 -6.33 -10.85
CA LEU A 93 0.77 -7.41 -11.41
C LEU A 93 1.60 -8.40 -12.22
N ARG A 94 2.56 -7.92 -13.02
CA ARG A 94 3.49 -8.78 -13.74
C ARG A 94 4.33 -9.63 -12.78
N GLN A 95 4.94 -9.01 -11.78
CA GLN A 95 5.75 -9.71 -10.79
C GLN A 95 4.93 -10.72 -9.97
N PHE A 96 3.65 -10.44 -9.71
CA PHE A 96 2.72 -11.37 -9.09
C PHE A 96 2.44 -12.58 -10.00
N CYS A 97 2.19 -12.39 -11.29
CA CYS A 97 1.96 -13.48 -12.24
C CYS A 97 3.21 -14.35 -12.50
N GLU A 98 4.40 -13.75 -12.43
CA GLU A 98 5.69 -14.45 -12.62
C GLU A 98 6.18 -15.15 -11.34
N TRP A 99 5.60 -14.82 -10.18
CA TRP A 99 6.01 -15.38 -8.89
C TRP A 99 5.50 -16.81 -8.71
N ASN A 100 6.42 -17.72 -8.36
CA ASN A 100 6.14 -19.12 -8.04
C ASN A 100 6.38 -19.38 -6.53
N PRO A 101 5.34 -19.30 -5.68
CA PRO A 101 5.43 -19.45 -4.22
C PRO A 101 5.67 -20.88 -3.71
#